data_AF-A0A1R0KF75-F1
#
_entry.id   AF-A0A1R0KF75-F1
#
_cell.length_a   1.000
_cell.length_b   1.000
_cell.length_c   1.000
_cell.angle_alpha   90.00
_cell.angle_beta   90.00
_cell.angle_gamma   90.00
#
_symmetry.space_group_name_H-M   'P 1'
#
loop_
_entity.id
_entity.type
_entity.pdbx_description
1 polymer ?
#
loop_
_entity_poly.entity_id
_entity_poly.type
_entity_poly.pdbx_seq_one_letter_code
_entity_poly.pdbx_strand_id
1 'polypeptide(L)'
;MQLIVKRDQADRRGVFGGHKGVDFSLFFKLVLSPEELNLVHRYKFEDHPLGWWFAQGAEIPIASVAEALAGKTMQWPSVVELVTRERELKRACRSLKLLIEVAASFGGEEVFDIEVDDVDDEGL
;
A
#
# COMPACT_ATOMS: atom_id res chain seq x y z
N MET A 1 -2.67 -11.57 6.23
CA MET A 1 -2.81 -10.11 6.12
C MET A 1 -4.05 -9.74 5.30
N GLN A 2 -4.83 -8.78 5.78
CA GLN A 2 -5.99 -8.21 5.10
C GLN A 2 -5.89 -6.69 5.04
N LEU A 3 -6.35 -6.08 3.94
CA LEU A 3 -6.52 -4.64 3.79
C LEU A 3 -8.00 -4.30 3.78
N ILE A 4 -8.47 -3.58 4.80
CA ILE A 4 -9.80 -3.00 4.87
C ILE A 4 -9.76 -1.65 4.16
N VAL A 5 -10.75 -1.38 3.31
CA VAL A 5 -10.89 -0.11 2.60
C VAL A 5 -12.34 0.36 2.67
N LYS A 6 -12.55 1.64 2.99
CA LYS A 6 -13.86 2.30 2.89
C LYS A 6 -13.70 3.59 2.10
N ARG A 7 -14.54 3.76 1.07
CA ARG A 7 -14.66 5.01 0.29
C ARG A 7 -15.86 5.78 0.80
N ASP A 8 -15.73 7.09 0.85
CA ASP A 8 -16.82 8.00 1.21
C ASP A 8 -16.75 9.28 0.37
N GLN A 9 -17.83 10.06 0.37
CA GLN A 9 -17.89 11.35 -0.29
C GLN A 9 -18.77 12.34 0.47
N ALA A 10 -18.42 13.62 0.40
CA ALA A 10 -19.18 14.70 1.04
C ALA A 10 -19.35 15.88 0.09
N ASP A 11 -20.55 16.46 0.06
CA ASP A 11 -20.80 17.69 -0.69
C ASP A 11 -20.02 18.86 -0.07
N ARG A 12 -19.22 19.53 -0.90
CA ARG A 12 -18.60 20.80 -0.52
C ARG A 12 -19.60 21.92 -0.74
N ARG A 13 -20.09 22.52 0.34
CA ARG A 13 -21.02 23.67 0.29
C ARG A 13 -20.26 24.98 0.32
N GLY A 14 -20.64 25.93 -0.54
CA GLY A 14 -20.15 27.30 -0.50
C GLY A 14 -20.80 28.15 0.60
N VAL A 15 -20.19 29.28 0.94
CA VAL A 15 -20.64 30.24 1.98
C VAL A 15 -22.07 30.76 1.76
N PHE A 16 -22.58 30.68 0.51
CA PHE A 16 -23.95 31.06 0.14
C PHE A 16 -24.84 29.87 -0.25
N GLY A 17 -24.54 28.66 0.22
CA GLY A 17 -25.38 27.48 -0.02
C GLY A 17 -25.28 26.87 -1.42
N GLY A 18 -24.50 27.46 -2.34
CA GLY A 18 -24.21 26.88 -3.65
C GLY A 18 -23.33 25.62 -3.57
N HIS A 19 -23.59 24.63 -4.42
CA HIS A 19 -22.75 23.44 -4.55
C HIS A 19 -21.39 23.82 -5.13
N LYS A 20 -20.30 23.56 -4.39
CA LYS A 20 -18.92 23.89 -4.78
C LYS A 20 -18.12 22.67 -5.26
N GLY A 21 -18.73 21.49 -5.27
CA GLY A 21 -18.11 20.22 -5.67
C GLY A 21 -18.32 19.13 -4.62
N VAL A 22 -17.58 18.03 -4.77
CA VAL A 22 -17.62 16.86 -3.90
C VAL A 22 -16.21 16.55 -3.44
N ASP A 23 -16.04 16.34 -2.14
CA ASP A 23 -14.81 15.83 -1.55
C ASP A 23 -14.90 14.31 -1.41
N PHE A 24 -13.85 13.61 -1.79
CA PHE A 24 -13.78 12.15 -1.69
C PHE A 24 -12.86 11.77 -0.55
N SER A 25 -13.17 10.70 0.18
CA SER A 25 -12.27 10.18 1.20
C SER A 25 -12.08 8.67 1.11
N LEU A 26 -10.89 8.24 1.48
CA LEU A 26 -10.46 6.85 1.51
C LEU A 26 -9.94 6.53 2.90
N PHE A 27 -10.70 5.76 3.67
CA PHE A 27 -10.21 5.08 4.86
C PHE A 27 -9.59 3.74 4.47
N PHE A 28 -8.47 3.40 5.11
CA PHE A 28 -7.88 2.07 5.01
C PHE A 28 -7.26 1.62 6.32
N LYS A 29 -7.22 0.31 6.53
CA LYS A 29 -6.58 -0.32 7.69
C LYS A 29 -6.00 -1.69 7.33
N LEU A 30 -4.78 -1.97 7.77
CA LEU A 30 -4.19 -3.30 7.71
C LEU A 30 -4.57 -4.10 8.95
N VAL A 31 -4.94 -5.36 8.72
CA VAL A 31 -5.15 -6.37 9.77
C VAL A 31 -4.16 -7.48 9.53
N LEU A 32 -3.28 -7.69 10.50
CA LEU A 32 -2.25 -8.72 10.50
C LEU A 32 -2.65 -9.84 11.46
N SER A 33 -2.23 -11.07 11.17
CA SER A 33 -2.23 -12.11 12.18
C SER A 33 -1.19 -11.80 13.27
N PRO A 34 -1.25 -12.42 14.46
CA PRO A 34 -0.24 -12.24 15.50
C PRO A 34 1.19 -12.54 15.01
N GLU A 35 1.35 -13.55 14.15
CA GLU A 35 2.64 -13.94 13.58
C GLU A 35 3.18 -12.87 12.63
N GLU A 36 2.32 -12.36 11.73
CA GLU A 36 2.67 -11.28 10.80
C GLU A 36 3.04 -9.99 11.56
N LEU A 37 2.31 -9.65 12.62
CA LEU A 37 2.58 -8.49 13.45
C LEU A 37 3.93 -8.63 14.19
N ASN A 38 4.25 -9.81 14.71
CA ASN A 38 5.54 -10.08 15.32
C ASN A 38 6.69 -9.91 14.33
N LEU A 39 6.52 -10.33 13.07
CA LEU A 39 7.52 -10.13 12.02
C LEU A 39 7.71 -8.65 11.69
N VAL A 40 6.62 -7.87 11.59
CA VAL A 40 6.70 -6.41 11.42
C VAL A 40 7.54 -5.78 12.53
N HIS A 41 7.29 -6.13 13.79
CA HIS A 41 8.06 -5.62 14.93
C HIS A 41 9.52 -6.07 14.93
N ARG A 42 9.76 -7.35 14.66
CA ARG A 42 11.11 -7.94 14.68
C ARG A 42 12.02 -7.31 13.62
N TYR A 43 11.47 -7.09 12.42
CA TYR A 43 12.21 -6.56 11.27
C TYR A 43 12.05 -5.05 11.07
N LYS A 44 11.38 -4.37 12.01
CA LYS A 44 11.20 -2.91 12.04
C LYS A 44 10.51 -2.34 10.80
N PHE A 45 9.45 -3.02 10.33
CA PHE A 45 8.70 -2.59 9.15
C PHE A 45 7.68 -1.50 9.43
N GLU A 46 7.53 -1.02 10.66
CA GLU A 46 6.55 0.00 11.06
C GLU A 46 6.67 1.29 10.24
N ASP A 47 7.90 1.73 9.99
CA ASP A 47 8.20 2.94 9.21
C ASP A 47 8.29 2.66 7.70
N HIS A 48 8.08 1.41 7.27
CA HIS A 48 8.11 1.08 5.85
C HIS A 48 6.99 1.81 5.11
N PRO A 49 7.29 2.52 4.01
CA PRO A 49 6.30 3.30 3.28
C PRO A 49 5.39 2.40 2.44
N LEU A 50 4.10 2.68 2.49
CA LEU A 50 3.05 2.00 1.74
C LEU A 50 2.60 2.84 0.56
N GLY A 51 3.35 2.74 -0.53
CA GLY A 51 3.07 3.45 -1.77
C GLY A 51 3.48 4.92 -1.69
N TRP A 52 3.53 5.53 -2.87
CA TRP A 52 4.12 6.85 -3.06
C TRP A 52 3.28 7.65 -4.02
N TRP A 53 3.27 8.96 -3.81
CA TRP A 53 2.75 9.91 -4.78
C TRP A 53 3.69 11.10 -4.91
N PHE A 54 3.71 11.70 -6.09
CA PHE A 54 4.56 12.84 -6.36
C PHE A 54 3.79 14.14 -6.14
N ALA A 55 4.33 15.00 -5.28
CA ALA A 55 3.80 16.33 -5.06
C ALA A 55 4.96 17.31 -4.85
N GLN A 56 4.86 18.48 -5.50
CA GLN A 56 5.83 19.59 -5.33
C GLN A 56 7.30 19.19 -5.53
N GLY A 57 7.59 18.25 -6.43
CA GLY A 57 8.97 17.82 -6.71
C GLY A 57 9.50 16.71 -5.80
N ALA A 58 8.68 16.20 -4.87
CA ALA A 58 9.07 15.17 -3.92
C ALA A 58 8.12 13.96 -3.98
N GLU A 59 8.68 12.77 -3.75
CA GLU A 59 7.89 11.58 -3.42
C GLU A 59 7.46 11.66 -1.97
N ILE A 60 6.15 11.61 -1.76
CA ILE A 60 5.54 11.60 -0.45
C ILE A 60 4.95 10.20 -0.24
N PRO A 61 5.21 9.54 0.89
CA PRO A 61 4.57 8.27 1.18
C PRO A 61 3.08 8.47 1.39
N ILE A 62 2.25 7.57 0.88
CA ILE A 62 0.80 7.60 1.12
C ILE A 62 0.54 7.36 2.62
N ALA A 63 1.22 6.35 3.19
CA ALA A 63 1.29 6.09 4.61
C ALA A 63 2.49 5.23 4.98
N SER A 64 2.80 5.10 6.27
CA SER A 64 3.64 4.00 6.77
C SER A 64 2.80 2.77 7.14
N VAL A 65 3.46 1.63 7.39
CA VAL A 65 2.80 0.44 7.94
C VAL A 65 2.14 0.74 9.27
N ALA A 66 2.80 1.48 10.17
CA ALA A 66 2.23 1.86 11.47
C ALA A 66 0.93 2.66 11.32
N GLU A 67 0.90 3.64 10.42
CA GLU A 67 -0.31 4.41 10.13
C GLU A 67 -1.42 3.52 9.54
N ALA A 68 -1.07 2.58 8.68
CA ALA A 68 -2.05 1.63 8.13
C ALA A 68 -2.59 0.67 9.18
N LEU A 69 -1.79 0.23 10.17
CA LEU A 69 -2.25 -0.60 11.28
C LEU A 69 -3.20 0.16 12.21
N ALA A 70 -2.90 1.43 12.47
CA ALA A 70 -3.79 2.32 13.23
C ALA A 70 -5.10 2.60 12.47
N GLY A 71 -5.03 2.62 11.15
CA GLY A 71 -6.10 3.02 10.26
C GLY A 71 -5.99 4.51 9.93
N LYS A 72 -6.04 4.85 8.65
CA LYS A 72 -5.84 6.21 8.15
C LYS A 72 -6.94 6.58 7.17
N THR A 73 -7.41 7.82 7.25
CA THR A 73 -8.32 8.43 6.26
C THR A 73 -7.58 9.51 5.50
N MET A 74 -7.68 9.48 4.17
CA MET A 74 -7.16 10.53 3.29
C MET A 74 -8.29 11.15 2.47
N GLN A 75 -8.11 12.40 2.07
CA GLN A 75 -9.07 13.13 1.26
C GLN A 75 -8.47 13.46 -0.11
N TRP A 76 -9.33 13.42 -1.14
CA TRP A 76 -8.95 13.65 -2.52
C TRP A 76 -9.98 14.53 -3.23
N PRO A 77 -9.55 15.48 -4.08
CA PRO A 77 -10.44 16.39 -4.82
C PRO A 77 -11.22 15.70 -5.95
N SER A 78 -10.81 14.49 -6.36
CA SER A 78 -11.51 13.75 -7.43
C SER A 78 -11.56 12.24 -7.15
N VAL A 79 -12.59 11.60 -7.70
CA VAL A 79 -12.72 10.13 -7.66
C VAL A 79 -11.58 9.43 -8.39
N VAL A 80 -11.04 10.04 -9.46
CA VAL A 80 -9.91 9.48 -10.23
C VAL A 80 -8.65 9.43 -9.39
N GLU A 81 -8.37 10.49 -8.63
CA GLU A 81 -7.25 10.50 -7.68
C GLU A 81 -7.46 9.46 -6.59
N LEU A 82 -8.65 9.40 -5.98
CA LEU A 82 -8.95 8.40 -4.96
C LEU A 82 -8.70 6.97 -5.46
N VAL A 83 -9.21 6.62 -6.65
CA VAL A 83 -9.05 5.27 -7.23
C VAL A 83 -7.59 4.98 -7.56
N THR A 84 -6.85 5.96 -8.06
CA THR A 84 -5.41 5.82 -8.33
C THR A 84 -4.64 5.51 -7.04
N ARG A 85 -4.90 6.27 -5.97
CA ARG A 85 -4.23 6.11 -4.67
C ARG A 85 -4.58 4.79 -4.01
N GLU A 86 -5.83 4.35 -4.14
CA GLU A 86 -6.24 3.04 -3.66
C GLU A 86 -5.50 1.90 -4.39
N ARG A 87 -5.30 2.00 -5.70
CA ARG A 87 -4.54 1.01 -6.48
C ARG A 87 -3.08 0.96 -6.03
N GLU A 88 -2.45 2.11 -5.82
CA GLU A 88 -1.09 2.20 -5.31
C GLU A 88 -0.96 1.57 -3.92
N LEU A 89 -1.88 1.90 -3.01
CA LEU A 89 -1.94 1.31 -1.67
C LEU A 89 -2.09 -0.21 -1.73
N LYS A 90 -2.99 -0.74 -2.57
CA LYS A 90 -3.16 -2.19 -2.76
C LYS A 90 -1.91 -2.86 -3.28
N ARG A 91 -1.18 -2.22 -4.22
CA ARG A 91 0.10 -2.73 -4.74
C ARG A 91 1.14 -2.75 -3.63
N ALA A 92 1.29 -1.66 -2.89
CA ALA A 92 2.23 -1.58 -1.77
C ALA A 92 1.95 -2.62 -0.67
N CYS A 93 0.67 -2.88 -0.36
CA CYS A 93 0.31 -3.94 0.58
C CYS A 93 0.70 -5.34 0.09
N ARG A 94 0.66 -5.61 -1.24
CA ARG A 94 1.16 -6.89 -1.78
C ARG A 94 2.67 -6.99 -1.65
N SER A 95 3.40 -5.90 -1.90
CA SER A 95 4.85 -5.85 -1.67
C SER A 95 5.19 -6.07 -0.20
N LEU A 96 4.47 -5.44 0.73
CA LEU A 96 4.63 -5.72 2.17
C LEU A 96 4.37 -7.19 2.50
N LYS A 97 3.36 -7.82 1.89
CA LYS A 97 3.06 -9.24 2.12
C LYS A 97 4.26 -10.11 1.76
N LEU A 98 4.84 -9.87 0.59
CA LEU A 98 6.05 -10.56 0.15
C LEU A 98 7.21 -10.35 1.12
N LEU A 99 7.44 -9.11 1.60
CA LEU A 99 8.48 -8.84 2.59
C LEU A 99 8.26 -9.60 3.90
N ILE A 100 7.02 -9.69 4.37
CA ILE A 100 6.66 -10.47 5.57
C ILE A 100 6.88 -11.97 5.34
N GLU A 101 6.56 -12.49 4.16
CA GLU A 101 6.79 -13.90 3.81
C GLU A 101 8.28 -14.25 3.75
N VAL A 102 9.09 -13.40 3.12
CA VAL A 102 10.56 -13.54 3.15
C VAL A 102 11.09 -13.42 4.58
N ALA A 103 10.59 -12.48 5.36
CA ALA A 103 10.97 -12.34 6.76
C ALA A 103 10.62 -13.58 7.61
N ALA A 104 9.54 -14.29 7.24
CA ALA A 104 9.12 -15.53 7.86
C ALA A 104 10.00 -16.73 7.48
N SER A 105 10.62 -16.72 6.29
CA SER A 105 11.49 -17.82 5.83
C SER A 105 12.90 -17.76 6.42
N PHE A 106 13.34 -16.61 6.93
CA PHE A 106 14.67 -16.49 7.54
C PHE A 106 14.88 -17.47 8.70
N GLY A 107 15.91 -18.32 8.57
CA GLY A 107 16.24 -19.40 9.49
C GLY A 107 15.81 -20.79 9.02
N GLY A 108 15.05 -20.88 7.92
CA GLY A 108 14.81 -22.10 7.15
C GLY A 108 15.77 -22.25 5.96
N GLU A 109 15.70 -23.40 5.30
CA GLU A 109 16.37 -23.68 4.03
C GLU A 109 15.31 -23.73 2.93
N GLU A 110 15.54 -23.04 1.83
CA GLU A 110 14.68 -23.06 0.64
C GLU A 110 15.50 -23.61 -0.54
N VAL A 111 14.99 -24.64 -1.18
CA VAL A 111 15.63 -25.31 -2.32
C VAL A 111 14.86 -24.98 -3.59
N PHE A 112 15.55 -24.46 -4.59
CA PHE A 112 15.00 -24.21 -5.91
C PHE A 112 15.68 -25.13 -6.93
N ASP A 113 14.89 -25.85 -7.71
CA ASP A 113 15.39 -26.53 -8.90
C ASP A 113 15.61 -25.49 -10.00
N ILE A 114 16.86 -25.32 -10.42
CA ILE A 114 17.20 -24.46 -11.54
C ILE A 114 17.16 -25.30 -12.81
N GLU A 115 16.10 -25.13 -13.60
CA GLU A 115 16.05 -25.63 -14.96
C GLU A 115 16.92 -24.74 -15.84
N VAL A 116 17.73 -25.36 -16.71
CA VAL A 116 18.46 -24.63 -17.76
C VAL A 116 17.45 -24.38 -18.88
N ASP A 117 16.94 -23.16 -18.98
CA ASP A 117 16.33 -22.71 -20.23
C ASP A 117 17.43 -22.64 -21.29
N ASP A 118 17.21 -23.31 -22.42
CA ASP A 118 18.15 -23.37 -23.53
C ASP A 118 18.58 -21.96 -23.93
N VAL A 119 19.90 -21.77 -23.91
CA VAL A 119 20.64 -20.56 -24.27
C VAL A 119 20.04 -19.91 -25.52
N ASP A 120 19.73 -18.60 -25.45
CA ASP A 120 19.44 -17.77 -26.60
C ASP A 120 20.54 -17.99 -27.66
N ASP A 121 20.18 -18.68 -28.74
CA ASP A 121 20.97 -18.82 -29.95
C ASP A 121 21.04 -17.45 -30.64
N GLU A 122 21.83 -16.53 -30.07
CA GLU A 122 22.28 -15.33 -30.79
C GLU A 122 23.26 -15.78 -31.87
N GLY A 123 22.68 -16.18 -33.00
CA GLY A 123 23.38 -16.53 -34.23
C GLY A 123 24.35 -15.43 -34.66
N LEU A 124 25.59 -15.85 -34.91
CA LEU A 124 26.68 -15.11 -35.54
C LEU A 124 26.33 -14.55 -36.92
#